data_AF-M6ZUZ3-F1
#
_entry.id   AF-M6ZUZ3-F1
#
_cell.length_a   1.000
_cell.length_b   1.000
_cell.length_c   1.000
_cell.angle_alpha   90.00
_cell.angle_beta   90.00
_cell.angle_gamma   90.00
#
_symmetry.space_group_name_H-M   'P 1'
#
loop_
_entity.id
_entity.type
_entity.pdbx_description
1 polymer ?
#
loop_
_entity_poly.entity_id
_entity_poly.type
_entity_poly.pdbx_seq_one_letter_code
_entity_poly.pdbx_strand_id
1 'polypeptide(L)'
;EREAALKRKKNDPNASYFPKGELLVYEHSLGKSNTKKEFRLAYKFGITSIDSPSSRYVYVDSNSGEILSSKDARRYEAGGGDTIPPPPPTPPDTSYGICFPDQTPCIKQGSASTRFSGVKTITTYTAGEENHNELKDYSRGKGIITYSWEFIQEPDNTFQFLTVPIVDASNGWSKFEYHDDYNHDALLDAHWGIEMTYDYFKSIHNWLSYDGNDSKVVNNVHYIDFFVANNAFWSPITEEIYYIYCPHNSVCKTFGNSRILDPTYEDFTSLDVTSHEFGHGVNGAIAGFNYDPEPYALNEGFSDIWNIAVNNYVNKVLGMQKNLWLIADETVPGGGMRSAENPKSTTVLHSGPNTYYGDLWDFENNEPHTNSLVLSHWFYTLSKGKLGTNDHHCGYNVSGISVEKAEKIAYKSLHQLFPTAGYTSARTAAIYSAKALYGKFSSEVKSTIDAWDAVGVPADTTSRGGQGMIKPQHYISFVKLSDLEKSSGNDCGYKDNSYLHPTIYQGATYNMVLSSEGSPSNPPKAHRWRVWIDFNRDGSFDFSEMVVQDSINDTLGGTLQKSIKIPSTALTGDTKMRVSMKAVEGNEGYPRFDESFVEGEVEDYSITIKNLSFRNL
;
A
#
# COMPACT_ATOMS: atom_id res chain seq x y z
N GLU A 1 22.93 9.60 23.33
CA GLU A 1 23.29 9.92 21.92
C GLU A 1 22.11 10.46 21.10
N ARG A 2 20.95 9.78 21.04
CA ARG A 2 19.76 10.27 20.28
C ARG A 2 19.28 11.67 20.69
N GLU A 3 19.22 11.98 21.98
CA GLU A 3 18.89 13.33 22.51
C GLU A 3 19.87 14.41 22.04
N ALA A 4 21.16 14.14 22.09
CA ALA A 4 22.18 15.07 21.62
C ALA A 4 22.13 15.27 20.08
N ALA A 5 21.68 14.26 19.34
CA ALA A 5 21.38 14.40 17.92
C ALA A 5 20.12 15.25 17.68
N LEU A 6 19.06 15.07 18.46
CA LEU A 6 17.83 15.86 18.37
C LEU A 6 18.07 17.36 18.65
N LYS A 7 18.86 17.68 19.68
CA LYS A 7 19.23 19.05 20.04
C LYS A 7 20.04 19.75 18.97
N ARG A 8 20.99 19.03 18.36
CA ARG A 8 21.77 19.52 17.21
C ARG A 8 20.90 19.68 15.96
N LYS A 9 20.01 18.72 15.70
CA LYS A 9 19.10 18.70 14.53
C LYS A 9 18.07 19.84 14.58
N LYS A 10 17.57 20.19 15.76
CA LYS A 10 16.58 21.28 15.95
C LYS A 10 17.20 22.64 16.25
N ASN A 11 18.54 22.71 16.33
CA ASN A 11 19.29 23.85 16.85
C ASN A 11 18.67 24.43 18.15
N ASP A 12 18.17 23.53 19.00
CA ASP A 12 17.51 23.85 20.25
C ASP A 12 18.15 22.99 21.36
N PRO A 13 18.91 23.59 22.29
CA PRO A 13 19.55 22.85 23.37
C PRO A 13 18.54 22.21 24.34
N ASN A 14 17.26 22.55 24.23
CA ASN A 14 16.17 22.01 25.06
C ASN A 14 15.32 20.95 24.34
N ALA A 15 15.57 20.66 23.06
CA ALA A 15 14.82 19.64 22.34
C ALA A 15 14.97 18.26 22.99
N SER A 16 13.86 17.55 23.17
CA SER A 16 13.85 16.25 23.83
C SER A 16 12.78 15.29 23.29
N TYR A 17 13.08 14.00 23.36
CA TYR A 17 12.15 12.88 23.18
C TYR A 17 11.32 12.61 24.44
N PHE A 18 11.52 13.35 25.53
CA PHE A 18 10.63 13.27 26.68
C PHE A 18 9.19 13.59 26.24
N PRO A 19 8.21 12.79 26.69
CA PRO A 19 6.83 12.96 26.29
C PRO A 19 6.35 14.34 26.75
N LYS A 20 5.72 15.08 25.83
CA LYS A 20 5.11 16.38 26.15
C LYS A 20 3.74 16.13 26.76
N GLY A 21 3.50 16.75 27.91
CA GLY A 21 2.21 16.68 28.59
C GLY A 21 1.21 17.63 27.95
N GLU A 22 0.06 17.12 27.54
CA GLU A 22 -1.11 17.91 27.16
C GLU A 22 -1.97 18.15 28.40
N LEU A 23 -2.20 19.41 28.77
CA LEU A 23 -3.04 19.76 29.93
C LEU A 23 -4.52 19.65 29.55
N LEU A 24 -5.27 18.83 30.28
CA LEU A 24 -6.69 18.60 30.05
C LEU A 24 -7.47 18.42 31.35
N VAL A 25 -8.79 18.46 31.27
CA VAL A 25 -9.67 18.13 32.39
C VAL A 25 -10.04 16.64 32.31
N TYR A 26 -9.60 15.87 33.31
CA TYR A 26 -9.81 14.43 33.42
C TYR A 26 -10.95 14.13 34.40
N GLU A 27 -11.97 13.37 33.96
CA GLU A 27 -13.03 12.85 34.82
C GLU A 27 -12.51 11.62 35.57
N HIS A 28 -12.25 11.76 36.87
CA HIS A 28 -11.64 10.72 37.71
C HIS A 28 -12.67 9.75 38.33
N SER A 29 -13.98 9.95 38.10
CA SER A 29 -15.00 9.16 38.78
C SER A 29 -14.91 7.66 38.45
N LEU A 30 -14.71 6.85 39.48
CA LEU A 30 -14.73 5.38 39.41
C LEU A 30 -16.10 4.89 38.93
N GLY A 31 -16.11 3.98 37.95
CA GLY A 31 -17.28 3.55 37.18
C GLY A 31 -18.37 2.76 37.93
N LYS A 32 -18.89 3.29 39.04
CA LYS A 32 -20.15 2.84 39.64
C LYS A 32 -21.11 4.02 39.75
N SER A 33 -22.20 3.91 39.00
CA SER A 33 -23.28 4.89 38.87
C SER A 33 -23.78 5.39 40.24
N ASN A 34 -23.88 6.72 40.38
CA ASN A 34 -24.39 7.54 41.50
C ASN A 34 -23.38 8.31 42.38
N THR A 35 -22.08 8.33 42.07
CA THR A 35 -21.16 9.30 42.72
C THR A 35 -21.03 10.59 41.91
N LYS A 36 -20.93 11.73 42.62
CA LYS A 36 -20.73 13.07 42.05
C LYS A 36 -19.50 13.06 41.12
N LYS A 37 -19.65 13.52 39.88
CA LYS A 37 -18.54 13.57 38.91
C LYS A 37 -17.42 14.43 39.46
N GLU A 38 -16.24 13.85 39.53
CA GLU A 38 -15.05 14.52 40.03
C GLU A 38 -14.10 14.78 38.85
N PHE A 39 -13.84 16.06 38.59
CA PHE A 39 -12.93 16.49 37.54
C PHE A 39 -11.62 16.95 38.16
N ARG A 40 -10.52 16.52 37.54
CA ARG A 40 -9.15 16.90 37.90
C ARG A 40 -8.47 17.52 36.70
N LEU A 41 -7.69 18.55 36.93
CA LEU A 41 -6.80 19.06 35.91
C LEU A 41 -5.58 18.14 35.83
N ALA A 42 -5.28 17.59 34.65
CA ALA A 42 -4.30 16.53 34.47
C ALA A 42 -3.46 16.73 33.21
N TYR A 43 -2.20 16.28 33.25
CA TYR A 43 -1.34 16.17 32.08
C TYR A 43 -1.48 14.76 31.47
N LYS A 44 -1.77 14.69 30.18
CA LYS A 44 -1.76 13.47 29.38
C LYS A 44 -0.43 13.33 28.66
N PHE A 45 0.24 12.19 28.84
CA PHE A 45 1.49 11.85 28.19
C PHE A 45 1.31 10.62 27.30
N GLY A 46 1.75 10.71 26.05
CA GLY A 46 1.93 9.55 25.19
C GLY A 46 3.32 8.94 25.43
N ILE A 47 3.37 7.70 25.88
CA ILE A 47 4.62 6.99 26.19
C ILE A 47 4.69 5.72 25.35
N THR A 48 5.80 5.56 24.63
CA THR A 48 6.08 4.37 23.82
C THR A 48 7.35 3.70 24.31
N SER A 49 7.30 2.39 24.54
CA SER A 49 8.48 1.58 24.85
C SER A 49 8.97 0.84 23.60
N ILE A 50 10.28 0.92 23.35
CA ILE A 50 10.96 0.21 22.25
C ILE A 50 11.28 -1.23 22.68
N ASP A 51 11.77 -1.42 23.90
CA ASP A 51 11.94 -2.74 24.51
C ASP A 51 10.64 -3.15 25.21
N SER A 52 10.04 -4.25 24.75
CA SER A 52 8.63 -4.60 24.98
C SER A 52 7.66 -3.59 24.33
N PRO A 53 7.36 -3.76 23.02
CA PRO A 53 6.55 -2.82 22.25
C PRO A 53 5.20 -2.56 22.92
N SER A 54 5.05 -1.35 23.46
CA SER A 54 3.82 -0.92 24.11
C SER A 54 3.69 0.59 23.98
N SER A 55 2.46 1.06 23.76
CA SER A 55 2.12 2.48 23.73
C SER A 55 0.98 2.73 24.71
N ARG A 56 1.13 3.76 25.55
CA ARG A 56 0.16 4.10 26.59
C ARG A 56 -0.08 5.60 26.68
N TYR A 57 -1.30 5.96 27.05
CA TYR A 57 -1.61 7.28 27.59
C TYR A 57 -1.60 7.24 29.11
N VAL A 58 -0.78 8.08 29.72
CA VAL A 58 -0.70 8.25 31.17
C VAL A 58 -1.24 9.63 31.54
N TYR A 59 -2.19 9.65 32.47
CA TYR A 59 -2.83 10.87 32.98
C TYR A 59 -2.29 11.14 34.38
N VAL A 60 -1.69 12.29 34.57
CA VAL A 60 -1.04 12.70 35.83
C VAL A 60 -1.72 13.94 36.35
N ASP A 61 -2.21 13.92 37.60
CA ASP A 61 -2.82 15.07 38.25
C ASP A 61 -1.83 16.24 38.29
N SER A 62 -2.27 17.39 37.79
CA SER A 62 -1.40 18.57 37.59
C SER A 62 -0.90 19.20 38.89
N ASN A 63 -1.58 18.97 40.03
CA ASN A 63 -1.22 19.55 41.32
C ASN A 63 -0.43 18.58 42.20
N SER A 64 -0.81 17.30 42.21
CA SER A 64 -0.25 16.29 43.11
C SER A 64 0.78 15.37 42.47
N GLY A 65 0.81 15.29 41.13
CA GLY A 65 1.64 14.32 40.41
C GLY A 65 1.12 12.88 40.47
N GLU A 66 -0.07 12.65 41.04
CA GLU A 66 -0.71 11.33 41.10
C GLU A 66 -1.05 10.81 39.70
N ILE A 67 -0.76 9.54 39.42
CA ILE A 67 -1.18 8.91 38.16
C ILE A 67 -2.67 8.55 38.27
N LEU A 68 -3.52 9.37 37.66
CA LEU A 68 -4.97 9.20 37.64
C LEU A 68 -5.39 8.01 36.75
N SER A 69 -4.63 7.72 35.69
CA SER A 69 -4.91 6.61 34.78
C SER A 69 -3.72 6.24 33.89
N SER A 70 -3.61 4.96 33.51
CA SER A 70 -2.69 4.47 32.49
C SER A 70 -3.45 3.52 31.57
N LYS A 71 -3.63 3.93 30.30
CA LYS A 71 -4.46 3.20 29.32
C LYS A 71 -3.63 2.80 28.10
N ASP A 72 -3.87 1.60 27.56
CA ASP A 72 -3.26 1.15 26.31
C ASP A 72 -3.77 2.03 25.15
N ALA A 73 -2.84 2.61 24.38
CA ALA A 73 -3.17 3.53 23.30
C ALA A 73 -3.88 2.83 22.12
N ARG A 74 -3.65 1.52 21.93
CA ARG A 74 -4.22 0.73 20.81
C ARG A 74 -5.72 0.44 20.97
N ARG A 75 -6.21 0.43 22.21
CA ARG A 75 -7.61 0.08 22.52
C ARG A 75 -8.57 1.27 22.46
N TYR A 76 -8.05 2.49 22.40
CA TYR A 76 -8.86 3.71 22.35
C TYR A 76 -9.08 4.23 20.91
N GLU A 77 -8.28 3.80 19.94
CA GLU A 77 -8.52 4.06 18.52
C GLU A 77 -9.40 3.00 17.84
N ALA A 78 -9.59 1.84 18.49
CA ALA A 78 -10.40 0.74 17.98
C ALA A 78 -11.54 0.35 18.96
N GLY A 79 -12.66 1.09 18.91
CA GLY A 79 -13.99 0.54 19.23
C GLY A 79 -14.74 1.11 20.44
N GLY A 80 -15.95 1.62 20.18
CA GLY A 80 -17.00 1.87 21.18
C GLY A 80 -18.01 2.93 20.72
N GLY A 81 -19.08 2.50 20.05
CA GLY A 81 -20.10 3.40 19.53
C GLY A 81 -20.98 4.04 20.62
N ASP A 82 -21.26 5.32 20.42
CA ASP A 82 -22.59 5.92 20.60
C ASP A 82 -22.70 7.05 19.58
N THR A 83 -23.81 7.09 18.86
CA THR A 83 -24.12 8.12 17.86
C THR A 83 -24.36 9.46 18.57
N ILE A 84 -23.29 10.18 18.83
CA ILE A 84 -23.34 11.62 19.06
C ILE A 84 -23.25 12.27 17.67
N PRO A 85 -24.20 13.12 17.26
CA PRO A 85 -24.04 13.91 16.05
C PRO A 85 -22.69 14.63 16.16
N PRO A 86 -21.80 14.53 15.17
CA PRO A 86 -20.55 15.26 15.23
C PRO A 86 -20.87 16.73 15.55
N PRO A 87 -20.13 17.39 16.46
CA PRO A 87 -20.18 18.83 16.56
C PRO A 87 -20.04 19.38 15.14
N PRO A 88 -20.80 20.41 14.74
CA PRO A 88 -20.61 21.02 13.44
C PRO A 88 -19.11 21.28 13.27
N PRO A 89 -18.52 20.88 12.13
CA PRO A 89 -17.09 21.04 11.91
C PRO A 89 -16.74 22.47 12.30
N THR A 90 -15.79 22.62 13.22
CA THR A 90 -15.14 23.91 13.43
C THR A 90 -14.76 24.39 12.03
N PRO A 91 -15.21 25.57 11.60
CA PRO A 91 -14.85 26.08 10.28
C PRO A 91 -13.33 25.94 10.14
N PRO A 92 -12.82 25.43 8.99
CA PRO A 92 -11.39 25.42 8.76
C PRO A 92 -10.85 26.82 9.02
N ASP A 93 -9.68 26.93 9.64
CA ASP A 93 -9.07 28.20 9.99
C ASP A 93 -8.90 29.04 8.69
N THR A 94 -9.83 29.94 8.44
CA THR A 94 -10.01 30.61 7.12
C THR A 94 -8.93 31.65 6.83
N SER A 95 -7.92 31.82 7.70
CA SER A 95 -6.91 32.88 7.58
C SER A 95 -5.76 32.58 6.61
N TYR A 96 -5.56 31.34 6.16
CA TYR A 96 -4.39 30.99 5.34
C TYR A 96 -4.43 31.49 3.88
N GLY A 97 -5.55 32.07 3.42
CA GLY A 97 -5.71 32.57 2.06
C GLY A 97 -6.23 34.01 1.96
N ILE A 98 -6.28 34.75 3.06
CA ILE A 98 -6.88 36.08 3.13
C ILE A 98 -5.79 37.15 3.28
N CYS A 99 -5.83 38.16 2.41
CA CYS A 99 -4.95 39.32 2.48
C CYS A 99 -5.43 40.22 3.62
N PHE A 100 -4.49 40.73 4.42
CA PHE A 100 -4.76 41.75 5.43
C PHE A 100 -4.15 43.08 4.96
N PRO A 101 -4.87 44.20 5.07
CA PRO A 101 -6.10 44.43 5.84
C PRO A 101 -7.42 44.32 5.06
N ASP A 102 -7.37 43.99 3.77
CA ASP A 102 -8.48 44.09 2.82
C ASP A 102 -9.46 42.91 2.83
N GLN A 103 -9.14 41.83 3.55
CA GLN A 103 -9.98 40.63 3.71
C GLN A 103 -10.36 39.95 2.37
N THR A 104 -9.57 40.16 1.31
CA THR A 104 -9.80 39.49 0.02
C THR A 104 -9.02 38.18 -0.07
N PRO A 105 -9.49 37.17 -0.84
CA PRO A 105 -8.69 36.00 -1.12
C PRO A 105 -7.43 36.38 -1.90
N CYS A 106 -6.24 36.22 -1.29
CA CYS A 106 -4.95 36.38 -1.97
C CYS A 106 -4.70 35.27 -2.99
N ILE A 107 -5.51 34.21 -2.94
CA ILE A 107 -5.44 33.06 -3.81
C ILE A 107 -6.09 33.40 -5.16
N LYS A 108 -5.39 33.14 -6.25
CA LYS A 108 -5.85 33.34 -7.63
C LYS A 108 -5.79 32.04 -8.41
N GLN A 109 -6.56 31.97 -9.48
CA GLN A 109 -6.46 30.91 -10.48
C GLN A 109 -5.63 31.44 -11.65
N GLY A 110 -4.52 30.77 -11.94
CA GLY A 110 -3.62 31.06 -13.03
C GLY A 110 -3.77 30.05 -14.17
N SER A 111 -3.27 30.42 -15.35
CA SER A 111 -3.16 29.52 -16.50
C SER A 111 -1.69 29.22 -16.73
N ALA A 112 -1.30 27.95 -16.66
CA ALA A 112 0.09 27.52 -16.75
C ALA A 112 0.32 26.57 -17.92
N SER A 113 1.25 26.93 -18.80
CA SER A 113 1.74 26.07 -19.87
C SER A 113 2.81 25.14 -19.30
N THR A 114 2.39 24.01 -18.74
CA THR A 114 3.32 23.05 -18.15
C THR A 114 4.11 22.33 -19.24
N ARG A 115 5.26 21.75 -18.87
CA ARG A 115 6.18 21.07 -19.76
C ARG A 115 5.58 19.79 -20.36
N PHE A 116 4.97 18.95 -19.52
CA PHE A 116 4.49 17.62 -19.90
C PHE A 116 2.96 17.55 -20.04
N SER A 117 2.23 18.32 -19.25
CA SER A 117 0.77 18.18 -19.12
C SER A 117 -0.02 19.17 -19.98
N GLY A 118 0.66 20.05 -20.70
CA GLY A 118 0.07 21.11 -21.53
C GLY A 118 -0.47 22.26 -20.68
N VAL A 119 -1.46 23.00 -21.18
CA VAL A 119 -2.02 24.12 -20.42
C VAL A 119 -2.94 23.61 -19.30
N LYS A 120 -2.65 24.03 -18.07
CA LYS A 120 -3.39 23.71 -16.84
C LYS A 120 -3.81 24.95 -16.08
N THR A 121 -4.89 24.82 -15.33
CA THR A 121 -5.22 25.80 -14.30
C THR A 121 -4.46 25.44 -13.04
N ILE A 122 -3.80 26.42 -12.44
CA ILE A 122 -3.07 26.29 -11.18
C ILE A 122 -3.53 27.33 -10.19
N THR A 123 -3.35 27.06 -8.91
CA THR A 123 -3.65 28.01 -7.84
C THR A 123 -2.38 28.77 -7.44
N THR A 124 -2.47 30.09 -7.32
CA THR A 124 -1.32 30.96 -6.99
C THR A 124 -1.67 31.94 -5.89
N TYR A 125 -0.66 32.58 -5.31
CA TYR A 125 -0.81 33.53 -4.22
C TYR A 125 -0.24 34.90 -4.60
N THR A 126 -1.00 35.96 -4.35
CA THR A 126 -0.63 37.32 -4.81
C THR A 126 0.15 38.15 -3.81
N ALA A 127 0.34 37.67 -2.58
CA ALA A 127 0.91 38.46 -1.49
C ALA A 127 0.21 39.79 -1.20
N GLY A 128 -1.01 40.01 -1.73
CA GLY A 128 -1.73 41.27 -1.61
C GLY A 128 -1.21 42.38 -2.53
N GLU A 129 -0.38 42.04 -3.51
CA GLU A 129 0.23 43.00 -4.45
C GLU A 129 -0.36 42.85 -5.86
N GLU A 130 -0.51 43.97 -6.57
CA GLU A 130 -0.88 43.95 -7.98
C GLU A 130 0.30 43.46 -8.83
N ASN A 131 0.01 42.65 -9.85
CA ASN A 131 1.03 42.07 -10.74
C ASN A 131 2.09 41.23 -10.04
N HIS A 132 1.70 40.54 -8.96
CA HIS A 132 2.56 39.62 -8.24
C HIS A 132 1.78 38.33 -8.01
N ASN A 133 2.24 37.22 -8.56
CA ASN A 133 1.62 35.91 -8.37
C ASN A 133 2.72 34.87 -8.17
N GLU A 134 2.72 34.21 -7.02
CA GLU A 134 3.70 33.18 -6.66
C GLU A 134 3.08 31.78 -6.80
N LEU A 135 3.94 30.79 -7.09
CA LEU A 135 3.58 29.35 -7.08
C LEU A 135 3.39 28.85 -5.64
N LYS A 136 2.36 29.37 -4.99
CA LYS A 136 1.91 29.07 -3.64
C LYS A 136 0.40 28.88 -3.67
N ASP A 137 -0.05 27.72 -3.23
CA ASP A 137 -1.46 27.39 -3.10
C ASP A 137 -1.79 27.14 -1.63
N TYR A 138 -2.51 28.06 -0.99
CA TYR A 138 -3.02 27.91 0.39
C TYR A 138 -4.48 27.43 0.45
N SER A 139 -5.07 27.02 -0.67
CA SER A 139 -6.40 26.39 -0.71
C SER A 139 -6.36 24.90 -0.36
N ARG A 140 -5.16 24.30 -0.39
CA ARG A 140 -4.88 22.89 -0.05
C ARG A 140 -3.99 22.80 1.19
N GLY A 141 -4.58 22.30 2.28
CA GLY A 141 -3.92 22.14 3.58
C GLY A 141 -3.22 23.41 4.08
N LYS A 142 -2.04 23.25 4.66
CA LYS A 142 -1.15 24.35 5.11
C LYS A 142 -0.32 24.95 3.97
N GLY A 143 -0.55 24.51 2.74
CA GLY A 143 0.00 25.10 1.53
C GLY A 143 0.80 24.11 0.67
N ILE A 144 0.73 24.30 -0.64
CA ILE A 144 1.65 23.74 -1.63
C ILE A 144 2.53 24.87 -2.12
N ILE A 145 3.85 24.74 -2.00
CA ILE A 145 4.79 25.79 -2.34
C ILE A 145 5.86 25.23 -3.28
N THR A 146 6.10 25.92 -4.40
CA THR A 146 7.12 25.51 -5.36
C THR A 146 8.19 26.58 -5.50
N TYR A 147 9.46 26.17 -5.39
CA TYR A 147 10.63 27.01 -5.57
C TYR A 147 11.53 26.48 -6.69
N SER A 148 12.22 27.42 -7.36
CA SER A 148 13.36 27.11 -8.24
C SER A 148 14.63 27.15 -7.40
N TRP A 149 15.58 26.26 -7.65
CA TRP A 149 16.94 26.42 -7.16
C TRP A 149 17.82 26.94 -8.30
N GLU A 150 18.47 28.07 -8.07
CA GLU A 150 19.20 28.79 -9.13
C GLU A 150 20.61 29.20 -8.68
N PHE A 151 21.53 29.26 -9.66
CA PHE A 151 22.84 29.87 -9.46
C PHE A 151 22.76 31.36 -9.72
N ILE A 152 22.70 32.14 -8.64
CA ILE A 152 22.68 33.60 -8.70
C ILE A 152 24.12 34.11 -8.68
N GLN A 153 24.48 34.90 -9.70
CA GLN A 153 25.79 35.55 -9.76
C GLN A 153 25.81 36.77 -8.86
N GLU A 154 26.75 36.80 -7.92
CA GLU A 154 26.99 37.92 -7.03
C GLU A 154 27.85 39.00 -7.72
N PRO A 155 27.84 40.26 -7.23
CA PRO A 155 28.63 41.36 -7.81
C PRO A 155 30.15 41.11 -7.87
N ASP A 156 30.67 40.18 -7.08
CA ASP A 156 32.08 39.76 -7.06
C ASP A 156 32.41 38.62 -8.04
N ASN A 157 31.46 38.25 -8.91
CA ASN A 157 31.52 37.12 -9.85
C ASN A 157 31.59 35.74 -9.19
N THR A 158 31.21 35.61 -7.92
CA THR A 158 30.92 34.31 -7.32
C THR A 158 29.47 33.90 -7.59
N PHE A 159 29.14 32.62 -7.44
CA PHE A 159 27.77 32.11 -7.57
C PHE A 159 27.27 31.61 -6.22
N GLN A 160 26.05 32.00 -5.85
CA GLN A 160 25.31 31.40 -4.75
C GLN A 160 24.21 30.48 -5.30
N PHE A 161 24.03 29.32 -4.67
CA PHE A 161 22.97 28.39 -5.00
C PHE A 161 21.84 28.56 -4.00
N LEU A 162 20.73 29.15 -4.43
CA LEU A 162 19.66 29.62 -3.57
C LEU A 162 18.28 29.19 -4.09
N THR A 163 17.33 29.08 -3.18
CA THR A 163 15.92 28.96 -3.50
C THR A 163 15.35 30.30 -3.93
N VAL A 164 14.77 30.36 -5.12
CA VAL A 164 14.15 31.54 -5.71
C VAL A 164 12.64 31.30 -5.85
N PRO A 165 11.78 32.15 -5.25
CA PRO A 165 10.36 32.16 -5.57
C PRO A 165 10.16 32.74 -6.96
N ILE A 166 9.46 32.01 -7.83
CA ILE A 166 9.07 32.56 -9.13
C ILE A 166 7.77 33.37 -8.97
N VAL A 167 7.78 34.59 -9.50
CA VAL A 167 6.67 35.53 -9.50
C VAL A 167 6.26 35.80 -10.94
N ASP A 168 4.95 35.75 -11.22
CA ASP A 168 4.38 36.18 -12.49
C ASP A 168 3.51 37.43 -12.32
N ALA A 169 3.55 38.32 -13.31
CA ALA A 169 2.77 39.57 -13.31
C ALA A 169 1.32 39.35 -13.71
N SER A 170 1.03 38.46 -14.67
CA SER A 170 -0.29 38.34 -15.29
C SER A 170 -1.15 37.19 -14.74
N ASN A 171 -0.54 36.33 -13.93
CA ASN A 171 -0.98 34.99 -13.59
C ASN A 171 -1.20 34.07 -14.81
N GLY A 172 -0.51 34.38 -15.91
CA GLY A 172 -0.54 33.69 -17.18
C GLY A 172 0.85 33.15 -17.49
N TRP A 173 1.14 31.95 -16.98
CA TRP A 173 2.45 31.33 -17.05
C TRP A 173 2.64 30.67 -18.42
N SER A 174 3.04 31.46 -19.41
CA SER A 174 3.05 31.06 -20.82
C SER A 174 4.28 30.25 -21.20
N LYS A 175 4.18 29.41 -22.24
CA LYS A 175 5.34 28.69 -22.80
C LYS A 175 6.44 29.66 -23.25
N PHE A 176 6.09 30.85 -23.73
CA PHE A 176 7.07 31.84 -24.19
C PHE A 176 7.93 32.39 -23.05
N GLU A 177 7.38 32.50 -21.85
CA GLU A 177 8.10 33.02 -20.67
C GLU A 177 8.85 31.92 -19.92
N TYR A 178 8.25 30.74 -19.76
CA TYR A 178 8.75 29.74 -18.81
C TYR A 178 9.39 28.50 -19.45
N HIS A 179 9.23 28.27 -20.76
CA HIS A 179 10.03 27.26 -21.48
C HIS A 179 11.38 27.87 -21.91
N ASP A 180 12.13 28.34 -20.93
CA ASP A 180 13.41 29.01 -21.09
C ASP A 180 14.59 28.05 -20.91
N ASP A 181 15.82 28.58 -20.94
CA ASP A 181 17.03 27.76 -20.81
C ASP A 181 17.17 27.09 -19.44
N TYR A 182 16.46 27.58 -18.42
CA TYR A 182 16.40 27.00 -17.08
C TYR A 182 15.23 26.02 -16.91
N ASN A 183 14.39 25.80 -17.93
CA ASN A 183 13.18 24.98 -17.86
C ASN A 183 12.22 25.38 -16.73
N HIS A 184 11.96 26.67 -16.53
CA HIS A 184 11.03 27.09 -15.47
C HIS A 184 9.60 26.53 -15.61
N ASP A 185 9.22 26.01 -16.78
CA ASP A 185 7.97 25.28 -16.99
C ASP A 185 7.89 23.94 -16.22
N ALA A 186 9.02 23.40 -15.77
CA ALA A 186 9.10 22.26 -14.85
C ALA A 186 8.49 22.57 -13.47
N LEU A 187 8.62 23.83 -12.99
CA LEU A 187 7.98 24.26 -11.74
C LEU A 187 6.46 24.19 -11.84
N LEU A 188 5.93 24.48 -13.03
CA LEU A 188 4.50 24.47 -13.29
C LEU A 188 3.94 23.05 -13.23
N ASP A 189 4.64 22.05 -13.77
CA ASP A 189 4.27 20.64 -13.62
C ASP A 189 4.39 20.18 -12.17
N ALA A 190 5.47 20.52 -11.45
CA ALA A 190 5.62 20.14 -10.04
C ALA A 190 4.49 20.72 -9.17
N HIS A 191 4.17 22.01 -9.36
CA HIS A 191 3.10 22.67 -8.62
C HIS A 191 1.74 22.02 -8.90
N TRP A 192 1.38 21.91 -10.17
CA TRP A 192 0.11 21.31 -10.60
C TRP A 192 0.01 19.82 -10.22
N GLY A 193 1.10 19.06 -10.34
CA GLY A 193 1.15 17.65 -10.02
C GLY A 193 0.86 17.37 -8.54
N ILE A 194 1.39 18.20 -7.64
CA ILE A 194 1.07 18.11 -6.21
C ILE A 194 -0.34 18.58 -5.90
N GLU A 195 -0.87 19.61 -6.59
CA GLU A 195 -2.30 19.97 -6.46
C GLU A 195 -3.20 18.78 -6.77
N MET A 196 -2.95 18.09 -7.89
CA MET A 196 -3.74 16.93 -8.31
C MET A 196 -3.56 15.72 -7.39
N THR A 197 -2.34 15.50 -6.90
CA THR A 197 -2.05 14.40 -5.97
C THR A 197 -2.72 14.62 -4.62
N TYR A 198 -2.68 15.85 -4.08
CA TYR A 198 -3.42 16.20 -2.87
C TYR A 198 -4.92 15.99 -3.06
N ASP A 199 -5.48 16.47 -4.18
CA ASP A 199 -6.91 16.34 -4.48
C ASP A 199 -7.34 14.87 -4.61
N TYR A 200 -6.50 14.02 -5.21
CA TYR A 200 -6.72 12.58 -5.28
C TYR A 200 -6.84 11.96 -3.88
N PHE A 201 -5.84 12.14 -3.01
CA PHE A 201 -5.87 11.55 -1.67
C PHE A 201 -7.04 12.07 -0.83
N LYS A 202 -7.33 13.37 -0.93
CA LYS A 202 -8.45 13.98 -0.23
C LYS A 202 -9.80 13.47 -0.72
N SER A 203 -10.01 13.42 -2.03
CA SER A 203 -11.32 13.08 -2.61
C SER A 203 -11.61 11.57 -2.60
N ILE A 204 -10.59 10.74 -2.83
CA ILE A 204 -10.75 9.29 -2.98
C ILE A 204 -10.63 8.58 -1.62
N HIS A 205 -9.68 9.00 -0.79
CA HIS A 205 -9.34 8.31 0.46
C HIS A 205 -9.71 9.09 1.72
N ASN A 206 -10.22 10.31 1.59
CA ASN A 206 -10.45 11.22 2.72
C ASN A 206 -9.19 11.41 3.58
N TRP A 207 -8.04 11.51 2.91
CA TRP A 207 -6.72 11.69 3.51
C TRP A 207 -6.15 13.06 3.17
N LEU A 208 -5.74 13.81 4.19
CA LEU A 208 -5.37 15.22 4.06
C LEU A 208 -3.85 15.39 3.93
N SER A 209 -3.36 15.79 2.75
CA SER A 209 -1.93 15.86 2.42
C SER A 209 -1.22 14.50 2.54
N TYR A 210 0.11 14.46 2.68
CA TYR A 210 0.87 13.23 2.78
C TYR A 210 0.68 12.53 4.14
N ASP A 211 0.41 13.29 5.21
CA ASP A 211 0.41 12.80 6.60
C ASP A 211 -0.98 12.67 7.24
N GLY A 212 -2.04 13.02 6.52
CA GLY A 212 -3.40 13.02 7.06
C GLY A 212 -3.74 14.24 7.92
N ASN A 213 -2.83 15.22 8.04
CA ASN A 213 -2.98 16.41 8.90
C ASN A 213 -2.77 17.73 8.14
N ASP A 214 -3.07 17.73 6.83
CA ASP A 214 -2.99 18.91 5.97
C ASP A 214 -1.60 19.56 5.98
N SER A 215 -0.53 18.77 6.15
CA SER A 215 0.82 19.31 6.20
C SER A 215 1.23 19.99 4.88
N LYS A 216 2.06 21.02 5.04
CA LYS A 216 2.59 21.83 3.93
C LYS A 216 3.45 20.93 3.04
N VAL A 217 3.34 21.09 1.73
CA VAL A 217 4.16 20.39 0.74
C VAL A 217 5.06 21.41 0.04
N VAL A 218 6.36 21.13 -0.02
CA VAL A 218 7.34 22.00 -0.68
C VAL A 218 8.01 21.23 -1.82
N ASN A 219 7.96 21.83 -3.01
CA ASN A 219 8.65 21.36 -4.20
C ASN A 219 9.94 22.17 -4.40
N ASN A 220 11.07 21.49 -4.46
CA ASN A 220 12.40 22.04 -4.69
C ASN A 220 12.88 21.65 -6.09
N VAL A 221 12.51 22.43 -7.10
CA VAL A 221 12.82 22.16 -8.50
C VAL A 221 14.19 22.72 -8.85
N HIS A 222 14.91 22.08 -9.78
CA HIS A 222 16.29 22.43 -10.16
C HIS A 222 17.32 22.31 -9.02
N TYR A 223 17.02 21.50 -8.00
CA TYR A 223 17.98 21.21 -6.94
C TYR A 223 19.20 20.49 -7.55
N ILE A 224 20.41 20.84 -7.14
CA ILE A 224 21.63 20.24 -7.68
C ILE A 224 22.49 19.70 -6.55
N ASP A 225 22.79 18.41 -6.65
CA ASP A 225 23.85 17.75 -5.91
C ASP A 225 24.85 17.16 -6.92
N PHE A 226 26.08 17.68 -6.93
CA PHE A 226 27.11 17.28 -7.89
C PHE A 226 27.55 15.80 -7.77
N PHE A 227 27.16 15.10 -6.70
CA PHE A 227 27.48 13.70 -6.49
C PHE A 227 26.36 12.75 -6.92
N VAL A 228 25.15 13.27 -7.14
CA VAL A 228 23.96 12.51 -7.50
C VAL A 228 23.65 12.69 -8.98
N ALA A 229 23.09 11.67 -9.63
CA ALA A 229 22.61 11.78 -11.01
C ALA A 229 21.27 12.53 -11.08
N ASN A 230 20.76 12.78 -12.29
CA ASN A 230 19.40 13.28 -12.42
C ASN A 230 18.40 12.33 -11.74
N ASN A 231 17.55 12.88 -10.88
CA ASN A 231 16.64 12.10 -10.04
C ASN A 231 15.51 12.98 -9.47
N ALA A 232 14.50 12.37 -8.88
CA ALA A 232 13.66 13.02 -7.87
C ALA A 232 13.68 12.21 -6.58
N PHE A 233 13.37 12.85 -5.46
CA PHE A 233 13.18 12.13 -4.20
C PHE A 233 12.31 12.91 -3.21
N TRP A 234 11.52 12.17 -2.44
CA TRP A 234 11.00 12.61 -1.16
C TRP A 234 12.06 12.53 -0.07
N SER A 235 12.28 13.63 0.65
CA SER A 235 13.14 13.66 1.82
C SER A 235 12.33 13.43 3.09
N PRO A 236 12.47 12.28 3.80
CA PRO A 236 11.81 12.07 5.08
C PRO A 236 12.41 12.94 6.21
N ILE A 237 13.51 13.64 5.96
CA ILE A 237 14.17 14.52 6.95
C ILE A 237 13.54 15.91 6.94
N THR A 238 13.31 16.46 5.75
CA THR A 238 12.73 17.78 5.55
C THR A 238 11.23 17.72 5.29
N GLU A 239 10.70 16.56 4.91
CA GLU A 239 9.31 16.34 4.48
C GLU A 239 8.97 17.20 3.25
N GLU A 240 9.90 17.24 2.29
CA GLU A 240 9.84 18.01 1.05
C GLU A 240 10.26 17.14 -0.14
N ILE A 241 9.86 17.55 -1.34
CA ILE A 241 10.21 16.87 -2.59
C ILE A 241 11.32 17.66 -3.30
N TYR A 242 12.33 16.97 -3.80
CA TYR A 242 13.44 17.54 -4.54
C TYR A 242 13.53 16.94 -5.93
N TYR A 243 13.74 17.79 -6.93
CA TYR A 243 13.92 17.40 -8.32
C TYR A 243 15.31 17.81 -8.76
N ILE A 244 16.16 16.81 -8.97
CA ILE A 244 17.52 16.95 -9.47
C ILE A 244 17.50 16.81 -10.97
N TYR A 245 17.55 17.95 -11.65
CA TYR A 245 17.69 17.98 -13.09
C TYR A 245 18.48 19.22 -13.50
N CYS A 246 19.42 19.02 -14.43
CA CYS A 246 20.20 20.09 -15.03
C CYS A 246 19.78 20.30 -16.49
N PRO A 247 19.02 21.36 -16.80
CA PRO A 247 18.54 21.63 -18.16
C PRO A 247 19.68 21.74 -19.18
N HIS A 248 19.47 21.17 -20.36
CA HIS A 248 20.49 21.04 -21.41
C HIS A 248 21.09 22.36 -21.93
N ASN A 249 20.46 23.50 -21.67
CA ASN A 249 20.91 24.83 -22.08
C ASN A 249 21.19 25.80 -20.91
N SER A 250 21.09 25.34 -19.67
CA SER A 250 21.28 26.19 -18.49
C SER A 250 22.75 26.35 -18.06
N VAL A 251 23.00 27.23 -17.09
CA VAL A 251 24.32 27.46 -16.48
C VAL A 251 24.90 26.18 -15.88
N CYS A 252 24.08 25.24 -15.40
CA CYS A 252 24.61 24.02 -14.79
C CYS A 252 25.36 23.12 -15.79
N LYS A 253 25.13 23.30 -17.11
CA LYS A 253 25.95 22.68 -18.16
C LYS A 253 27.40 23.12 -18.14
N THR A 254 27.68 24.34 -17.68
CA THR A 254 29.06 24.86 -17.59
C THR A 254 29.92 24.07 -16.61
N PHE A 255 29.31 23.34 -15.66
CA PHE A 255 30.03 22.46 -14.75
C PHE A 255 30.52 21.16 -15.42
N GLY A 256 30.01 20.81 -16.59
CA GLY A 256 30.48 19.66 -17.37
C GLY A 256 30.33 18.30 -16.68
N ASN A 257 29.43 18.19 -15.68
CA ASN A 257 29.22 16.94 -14.95
C ASN A 257 28.28 16.01 -15.71
N SER A 258 28.83 14.93 -16.26
CA SER A 258 28.08 13.98 -17.08
C SER A 258 27.00 13.19 -16.31
N ARG A 259 26.98 13.20 -14.97
CA ARG A 259 25.95 12.51 -14.17
C ARG A 259 24.59 13.22 -14.18
N ILE A 260 24.60 14.55 -14.31
CA ILE A 260 23.41 15.40 -14.33
C ILE A 260 23.10 15.92 -15.74
N LEU A 261 24.02 15.74 -16.69
CA LEU A 261 23.84 16.09 -18.10
C LEU A 261 23.45 14.87 -18.96
N ASP A 262 22.71 13.93 -18.37
CA ASP A 262 22.28 12.73 -19.06
C ASP A 262 21.14 13.05 -20.04
N PRO A 263 21.34 12.88 -21.37
CA PRO A 263 20.33 13.19 -22.39
C PRO A 263 19.21 12.17 -22.46
N THR A 264 19.24 11.10 -21.64
CA THR A 264 18.15 10.14 -21.54
C THR A 264 16.89 10.75 -20.92
N TYR A 265 17.02 11.83 -20.13
CA TYR A 265 15.93 12.41 -19.36
C TYR A 265 15.58 13.83 -19.84
N GLU A 266 14.28 14.12 -19.92
CA GLU A 266 13.77 15.46 -20.22
C GLU A 266 13.65 16.35 -18.99
N ASP A 267 12.98 15.89 -17.92
CA ASP A 267 12.87 16.51 -16.59
C ASP A 267 12.15 15.52 -15.64
N PHE A 268 12.33 15.66 -14.33
CA PHE A 268 11.76 14.78 -13.30
C PHE A 268 10.49 15.33 -12.64
N THR A 269 9.91 16.41 -13.18
CA THR A 269 8.70 17.05 -12.64
C THR A 269 7.39 16.55 -13.24
N SER A 270 7.40 15.48 -14.06
CA SER A 270 6.18 14.89 -14.63
C SER A 270 5.17 14.48 -13.54
N LEU A 271 3.89 14.38 -13.90
CA LEU A 271 2.84 13.98 -12.94
C LEU A 271 3.17 12.62 -12.29
N ASP A 272 3.72 11.71 -13.08
CA ASP A 272 4.17 10.40 -12.62
C ASP A 272 5.17 10.50 -11.47
N VAL A 273 6.22 11.30 -11.67
CA VAL A 273 7.30 11.42 -10.70
C VAL A 273 6.82 12.22 -9.49
N THR A 274 6.14 13.35 -9.69
CA THR A 274 5.64 14.18 -8.58
C THR A 274 4.69 13.42 -7.65
N SER A 275 3.80 12.61 -8.21
CA SER A 275 2.87 11.77 -7.43
C SER A 275 3.54 10.56 -6.79
N HIS A 276 4.55 9.96 -7.45
CA HIS A 276 5.39 8.91 -6.87
C HIS A 276 6.14 9.43 -5.63
N GLU A 277 6.81 10.59 -5.74
CA GLU A 277 7.55 11.17 -4.61
C GLU A 277 6.63 11.54 -3.44
N PHE A 278 5.49 12.16 -3.73
CA PHE A 278 4.48 12.40 -2.69
C PHE A 278 4.00 11.10 -2.04
N GLY A 279 3.90 10.02 -2.83
CA GLY A 279 3.58 8.67 -2.40
C GLY A 279 4.49 8.15 -1.29
N HIS A 280 5.79 8.44 -1.33
CA HIS A 280 6.70 8.08 -0.24
C HIS A 280 6.33 8.77 1.08
N GLY A 281 5.88 10.01 1.04
CA GLY A 281 5.37 10.73 2.21
C GLY A 281 4.16 10.02 2.82
N VAL A 282 3.22 9.58 1.98
CA VAL A 282 2.03 8.80 2.39
C VAL A 282 2.42 7.45 2.99
N ASN A 283 3.33 6.73 2.33
CA ASN A 283 3.83 5.44 2.81
C ASN A 283 4.54 5.58 4.16
N GLY A 284 5.37 6.62 4.30
CA GLY A 284 6.08 6.94 5.53
C GLY A 284 5.14 7.28 6.69
N ALA A 285 4.06 8.04 6.43
CA ALA A 285 3.08 8.41 7.43
C ALA A 285 2.19 7.24 7.90
N ILE A 286 1.87 6.30 7.00
CA ILE A 286 0.93 5.20 7.29
C ILE A 286 1.66 3.93 7.77
N ALA A 287 2.62 3.44 6.99
CA ALA A 287 3.28 2.14 7.25
C ALA A 287 4.69 2.30 7.83
N GLY A 288 5.37 3.42 7.53
CA GLY A 288 6.70 3.73 8.06
C GLY A 288 7.77 2.71 7.68
N PHE A 289 7.71 2.18 6.45
CA PHE A 289 8.66 1.19 5.94
C PHE A 289 10.11 1.59 6.22
N ASN A 290 10.90 0.64 6.72
CA ASN A 290 12.32 0.84 6.94
C ASN A 290 13.12 0.57 5.64
N TYR A 291 14.45 0.68 5.74
CA TYR A 291 15.35 0.46 4.62
C TYR A 291 15.79 -1.01 4.45
N ASP A 292 15.08 -1.96 5.05
CA ASP A 292 15.33 -3.38 4.76
C ASP A 292 14.85 -3.71 3.32
N PRO A 293 15.43 -4.72 2.66
CA PRO A 293 15.15 -5.05 1.25
C PRO A 293 13.67 -5.06 0.84
N GLU A 294 12.83 -5.86 1.51
CA GLU A 294 11.42 -5.97 1.12
C GLU A 294 10.57 -4.77 1.54
N PRO A 295 10.64 -4.26 2.78
CA PRO A 295 9.92 -3.03 3.14
C PRO A 295 10.25 -1.86 2.21
N TYR A 296 11.51 -1.72 1.81
CA TYR A 296 11.90 -0.64 0.90
C TYR A 296 11.35 -0.87 -0.52
N ALA A 297 11.39 -2.11 -1.04
CA ALA A 297 10.73 -2.45 -2.30
C ALA A 297 9.20 -2.23 -2.25
N LEU A 298 8.55 -2.47 -1.11
CA LEU A 298 7.13 -2.14 -0.93
C LEU A 298 6.91 -0.63 -0.93
N ASN A 299 7.79 0.16 -0.30
CA ASN A 299 7.70 1.62 -0.33
C ASN A 299 7.73 2.16 -1.78
N GLU A 300 8.67 1.69 -2.59
CA GLU A 300 8.74 2.01 -4.02
C GLU A 300 7.48 1.56 -4.77
N GLY A 301 7.04 0.32 -4.56
CA GLY A 301 5.90 -0.23 -5.29
C GLY A 301 4.57 0.42 -4.94
N PHE A 302 4.38 0.85 -3.68
CA PHE A 302 3.21 1.65 -3.30
C PHE A 302 3.28 3.06 -3.90
N SER A 303 4.46 3.68 -3.99
CA SER A 303 4.62 4.96 -4.69
C SER A 303 4.28 4.86 -6.18
N ASP A 304 4.69 3.77 -6.84
CA ASP A 304 4.24 3.46 -8.20
C ASP A 304 2.70 3.32 -8.26
N ILE A 305 2.07 2.61 -7.32
CA ILE A 305 0.60 2.47 -7.27
C ILE A 305 -0.09 3.84 -7.13
N TRP A 306 0.42 4.74 -6.28
CA TRP A 306 -0.15 6.07 -6.11
C TRP A 306 -0.02 6.90 -7.37
N ASN A 307 1.12 6.84 -8.06
CA ASN A 307 1.29 7.42 -9.38
C ASN A 307 0.21 6.94 -10.36
N ILE A 308 0.06 5.61 -10.52
CA ILE A 308 -0.94 5.02 -11.42
C ILE A 308 -2.35 5.52 -11.10
N ALA A 309 -2.68 5.60 -9.82
CA ALA A 309 -4.00 6.02 -9.37
C ALA A 309 -4.25 7.52 -9.58
N VAL A 310 -3.25 8.38 -9.36
CA VAL A 310 -3.33 9.83 -9.65
C VAL A 310 -3.46 10.08 -11.15
N ASN A 311 -2.71 9.35 -11.99
CA ASN A 311 -2.86 9.43 -13.44
C ASN A 311 -4.25 9.00 -13.90
N ASN A 312 -4.81 7.93 -13.31
CA ASN A 312 -6.20 7.53 -13.57
C ASN A 312 -7.19 8.61 -13.11
N TYR A 313 -6.94 9.25 -11.97
CA TYR A 313 -7.76 10.32 -11.44
C TYR A 313 -7.83 11.52 -12.41
N VAL A 314 -6.69 12.04 -12.87
CA VAL A 314 -6.68 13.18 -13.80
C VAL A 314 -7.28 12.82 -15.17
N ASN A 315 -7.11 11.57 -15.63
CA ASN A 315 -7.76 11.11 -16.85
C ASN A 315 -9.29 11.17 -16.73
N LYS A 316 -9.84 10.84 -15.55
CA LYS A 316 -11.28 10.84 -15.32
C LYS A 316 -11.85 12.21 -15.02
N VAL A 317 -11.19 13.00 -14.16
CA VAL A 317 -11.75 14.28 -13.70
C VAL A 317 -11.43 15.43 -14.64
N LEU A 318 -10.31 15.35 -15.39
CA LEU A 318 -9.89 16.39 -16.34
C LEU A 318 -9.94 15.93 -17.80
N GLY A 319 -10.33 14.68 -18.09
CA GLY A 319 -10.38 14.16 -19.46
C GLY A 319 -9.01 13.96 -20.11
N MET A 320 -7.94 13.91 -19.29
CA MET A 320 -6.58 13.70 -19.77
C MET A 320 -6.37 12.28 -20.31
N GLN A 321 -5.25 12.05 -20.99
CA GLN A 321 -4.88 10.77 -21.59
C GLN A 321 -3.47 10.35 -21.17
N LYS A 322 -3.20 10.40 -19.87
CA LYS A 322 -1.96 9.94 -19.27
C LYS A 322 -1.84 8.43 -19.35
N ASN A 323 -0.62 7.94 -19.50
CA ASN A 323 -0.33 6.52 -19.45
C ASN A 323 -0.42 6.04 -18.00
N LEU A 324 -1.08 4.90 -17.79
CA LEU A 324 -1.25 4.33 -16.45
C LEU A 324 -0.23 3.24 -16.13
N TRP A 325 0.47 2.70 -17.12
CA TRP A 325 1.22 1.45 -16.94
C TRP A 325 2.71 1.55 -17.28
N LEU A 326 3.13 2.70 -17.82
CA LEU A 326 4.52 3.09 -17.89
C LEU A 326 4.76 4.14 -16.82
N ILE A 327 5.83 3.96 -16.05
CA ILE A 327 6.22 4.89 -15.00
C ILE A 327 7.24 5.86 -15.60
N ALA A 328 6.96 7.16 -15.47
CA ALA A 328 7.83 8.24 -15.91
C ALA A 328 8.08 8.23 -17.43
N ASP A 329 7.05 7.94 -18.23
CA ASP A 329 7.14 7.89 -19.71
C ASP A 329 7.31 9.26 -20.36
N GLU A 330 6.84 10.33 -19.70
CA GLU A 330 7.09 11.71 -20.11
C GLU A 330 8.52 12.17 -19.75
N THR A 331 9.09 11.63 -18.68
CA THR A 331 10.47 11.92 -18.24
C THR A 331 11.51 11.15 -19.06
N VAL A 332 11.19 9.92 -19.48
CA VAL A 332 12.02 9.08 -20.35
C VAL A 332 11.26 8.79 -21.66
N PRO A 333 11.35 9.69 -22.65
CA PRO A 333 10.71 9.48 -23.94
C PRO A 333 11.17 8.18 -24.60
N GLY A 334 10.23 7.43 -25.15
CA GLY A 334 10.51 6.17 -25.86
C GLY A 334 10.23 4.90 -25.07
N GLY A 335 9.70 5.00 -23.85
CA GLY A 335 9.19 3.83 -23.13
C GLY A 335 8.99 3.98 -21.62
N GLY A 336 9.42 5.09 -21.02
CA GLY A 336 9.41 5.25 -19.56
C GLY A 336 10.52 4.48 -18.86
N MET A 337 10.63 4.73 -17.55
CA MET A 337 11.65 4.09 -16.72
C MET A 337 11.33 2.62 -16.48
N ARG A 338 10.08 2.31 -16.17
CA ARG A 338 9.62 0.96 -15.80
C ARG A 338 8.19 0.73 -16.30
N SER A 339 7.75 -0.53 -16.30
CA SER A 339 6.37 -0.89 -16.67
C SER A 339 5.71 -1.77 -15.61
N ALA A 340 4.53 -1.34 -15.15
CA ALA A 340 3.66 -2.15 -14.30
C ALA A 340 2.93 -3.26 -15.09
N GLU A 341 2.64 -3.04 -16.38
CA GLU A 341 1.98 -4.04 -17.23
C GLU A 341 2.93 -5.18 -17.64
N ASN A 342 4.16 -4.81 -18.03
CA ASN A 342 5.18 -5.73 -18.49
C ASN A 342 6.56 -5.39 -17.88
N PRO A 343 6.81 -5.74 -16.60
CA PRO A 343 8.09 -5.46 -15.95
C PRO A 343 9.32 -5.97 -16.70
N LYS A 344 9.18 -7.09 -17.43
CA LYS A 344 10.27 -7.70 -18.21
C LYS A 344 10.51 -7.02 -19.56
N SER A 345 9.79 -5.95 -19.90
CA SER A 345 9.93 -5.30 -21.20
C SER A 345 11.35 -4.77 -21.38
N THR A 346 11.96 -5.04 -22.53
CA THR A 346 13.25 -4.45 -22.91
C THR A 346 13.10 -3.09 -23.59
N THR A 347 11.87 -2.57 -23.68
CA THR A 347 11.58 -1.24 -24.26
C THR A 347 11.55 -0.14 -23.20
N VAL A 348 11.52 -0.49 -21.92
CA VAL A 348 11.67 0.48 -20.81
C VAL A 348 13.15 0.57 -20.41
N LEU A 349 13.52 1.65 -19.73
CA LEU A 349 14.91 1.87 -19.32
C LEU A 349 15.41 0.80 -18.32
N HIS A 350 14.53 0.37 -17.40
CA HIS A 350 14.83 -0.58 -16.33
C HIS A 350 13.80 -1.71 -16.33
N SER A 351 14.18 -2.85 -16.91
CA SER A 351 13.42 -4.09 -16.79
C SER A 351 13.57 -4.70 -15.39
N GLY A 352 12.55 -5.39 -14.90
CA GLY A 352 12.63 -6.10 -13.62
C GLY A 352 11.61 -7.24 -13.48
N PRO A 353 11.48 -7.78 -12.26
CA PRO A 353 10.69 -8.97 -11.98
C PRO A 353 9.20 -8.68 -12.05
N ASN A 354 8.43 -9.65 -12.56
CA ASN A 354 6.97 -9.68 -12.47
C ASN A 354 6.49 -10.80 -11.51
N THR A 355 7.42 -11.61 -11.00
CA THR A 355 7.17 -12.75 -10.11
C THR A 355 8.12 -12.64 -8.92
N TYR A 356 7.60 -12.80 -7.70
CA TYR A 356 8.37 -12.77 -6.47
C TYR A 356 9.44 -13.87 -6.46
N TYR A 357 10.70 -13.47 -6.26
CA TYR A 357 11.89 -14.31 -6.39
C TYR A 357 11.96 -15.09 -7.73
N GLY A 358 11.35 -14.55 -8.79
CA GLY A 358 11.41 -15.08 -10.15
C GLY A 358 12.58 -14.52 -10.95
N ASP A 359 12.47 -14.56 -12.27
CA ASP A 359 13.50 -14.01 -13.15
C ASP A 359 13.58 -12.48 -12.98
N LEU A 360 14.79 -11.95 -13.14
CA LEU A 360 15.13 -10.53 -12.98
C LEU A 360 14.91 -9.99 -11.57
N TRP A 361 14.59 -10.83 -10.58
CA TRP A 361 14.67 -10.41 -9.18
C TRP A 361 16.12 -10.11 -8.83
N ASP A 362 16.38 -8.95 -8.24
CA ASP A 362 17.72 -8.57 -7.82
C ASP A 362 18.01 -9.13 -6.43
N PHE A 363 18.76 -10.24 -6.41
CA PHE A 363 19.26 -10.86 -5.17
C PHE A 363 20.59 -10.26 -4.69
N GLU A 364 21.33 -9.58 -5.58
CA GLU A 364 22.69 -9.12 -5.29
C GLU A 364 22.67 -7.82 -4.50
N ASN A 365 22.01 -6.80 -5.05
CA ASN A 365 21.93 -5.49 -4.40
C ASN A 365 20.61 -5.30 -3.66
N ASN A 366 19.63 -6.16 -3.91
CA ASN A 366 18.25 -6.00 -3.44
C ASN A 366 17.71 -4.60 -3.77
N GLU A 367 17.97 -4.15 -5.01
CA GLU A 367 17.63 -2.83 -5.47
C GLU A 367 16.10 -2.64 -5.40
N PRO A 368 15.61 -1.67 -4.59
CA PRO A 368 14.20 -1.55 -4.26
C PRO A 368 13.34 -1.16 -5.46
N HIS A 369 13.81 -0.27 -6.34
CA HIS A 369 13.06 0.14 -7.53
C HIS A 369 12.86 -1.04 -8.49
N THR A 370 13.81 -1.97 -8.54
CA THR A 370 13.73 -3.20 -9.35
C THR A 370 12.75 -4.17 -8.71
N ASN A 371 12.99 -4.57 -7.46
CA ASN A 371 12.18 -5.59 -6.79
C ASN A 371 10.74 -5.12 -6.50
N SER A 372 10.49 -3.80 -6.48
CA SER A 372 9.14 -3.22 -6.34
C SER A 372 8.19 -3.57 -7.48
N LEU A 373 8.73 -3.91 -8.66
CA LEU A 373 7.91 -4.16 -9.86
C LEU A 373 7.00 -5.38 -9.72
N VAL A 374 7.26 -6.28 -8.76
CA VAL A 374 6.32 -7.34 -8.38
C VAL A 374 5.03 -6.74 -7.80
N LEU A 375 5.12 -5.72 -6.93
CA LEU A 375 3.96 -5.04 -6.38
C LEU A 375 3.25 -4.17 -7.44
N SER A 376 4.00 -3.45 -8.26
CA SER A 376 3.44 -2.67 -9.37
C SER A 376 2.71 -3.58 -10.37
N HIS A 377 3.26 -4.76 -10.66
CA HIS A 377 2.64 -5.77 -11.52
C HIS A 377 1.41 -6.43 -10.89
N TRP A 378 1.43 -6.66 -9.58
CA TRP A 378 0.26 -7.12 -8.84
C TRP A 378 -0.90 -6.14 -9.00
N PHE A 379 -0.63 -4.83 -8.87
CA PHE A 379 -1.66 -3.81 -9.00
C PHE A 379 -2.25 -3.74 -10.41
N TYR A 380 -1.42 -3.81 -11.45
CA TYR A 380 -1.88 -3.94 -12.84
C TYR A 380 -2.79 -5.16 -13.00
N THR A 381 -2.31 -6.32 -12.54
CA THR A 381 -2.99 -7.60 -12.71
C THR A 381 -4.33 -7.63 -11.99
N LEU A 382 -4.41 -7.08 -10.77
CA LEU A 382 -5.66 -6.92 -10.03
C LEU A 382 -6.62 -5.95 -10.76
N SER A 383 -6.11 -4.83 -11.26
CA SER A 383 -6.92 -3.78 -11.88
C SER A 383 -7.51 -4.22 -13.23
N LYS A 384 -6.68 -4.78 -14.11
CA LYS A 384 -7.03 -5.09 -15.50
C LYS A 384 -7.38 -6.56 -15.74
N GLY A 385 -6.94 -7.45 -14.86
CA GLY A 385 -6.99 -8.89 -15.09
C GLY A 385 -5.88 -9.32 -16.04
N LYS A 386 -5.47 -10.59 -15.93
CA LYS A 386 -4.42 -11.17 -16.77
C LYS A 386 -4.54 -12.69 -16.77
N LEU A 387 -4.37 -13.29 -17.93
CA LEU A 387 -4.17 -14.73 -18.12
C LEU A 387 -2.69 -14.96 -18.44
N GLY A 388 -2.06 -15.92 -17.77
CA GLY A 388 -0.65 -16.21 -18.03
C GLY A 388 -0.09 -17.34 -17.18
N THR A 389 1.23 -17.45 -17.25
CA THR A 389 2.04 -18.35 -16.43
C THR A 389 3.15 -17.52 -15.80
N ASN A 390 3.37 -17.68 -14.49
CA ASN A 390 4.45 -16.98 -13.79
C ASN A 390 5.78 -17.75 -13.89
N ASP A 391 6.85 -17.18 -13.34
CA ASP A 391 8.19 -17.77 -13.44
C ASP A 391 8.34 -19.09 -12.65
N HIS A 392 7.40 -19.35 -11.75
CA HIS A 392 7.30 -20.63 -11.02
C HIS A 392 6.48 -21.68 -11.78
N HIS A 393 6.13 -21.41 -13.04
CA HIS A 393 5.35 -22.27 -13.95
C HIS A 393 3.89 -22.48 -13.52
N CYS A 394 3.37 -21.62 -12.64
CA CYS A 394 1.97 -21.62 -12.21
C CYS A 394 1.11 -20.88 -13.23
N GLY A 395 0.09 -21.55 -13.76
CA GLY A 395 -0.92 -20.89 -14.59
C GLY A 395 -1.87 -20.07 -13.71
N TYR A 396 -2.25 -18.88 -14.16
CA TYR A 396 -3.21 -18.02 -13.46
C TYR A 396 -4.19 -17.36 -14.43
N ASN A 397 -5.40 -17.06 -13.96
CA ASN A 397 -6.42 -16.31 -14.70
C ASN A 397 -7.13 -15.33 -13.76
N VAL A 398 -6.69 -14.08 -13.77
CA VAL A 398 -7.19 -13.02 -12.89
C VAL A 398 -8.27 -12.23 -13.60
N SER A 399 -9.43 -12.09 -12.98
CA SER A 399 -10.50 -11.19 -13.43
C SER A 399 -10.26 -9.78 -12.87
N GLY A 400 -10.09 -8.78 -13.74
CA GLY A 400 -9.81 -7.41 -13.32
C GLY A 400 -10.97 -6.76 -12.56
N ILE A 401 -10.65 -5.94 -11.55
CA ILE A 401 -11.65 -5.26 -10.71
C ILE A 401 -11.74 -3.75 -10.92
N SER A 402 -11.04 -3.19 -11.91
CA SER A 402 -10.80 -1.75 -12.14
C SER A 402 -9.78 -1.13 -11.17
N VAL A 403 -9.15 -0.03 -11.61
CA VAL A 403 -8.19 0.74 -10.83
C VAL A 403 -8.85 1.30 -9.57
N GLU A 404 -10.09 1.77 -9.66
CA GLU A 404 -10.81 2.42 -8.57
C GLU A 404 -11.17 1.47 -7.41
N LYS A 405 -11.31 0.17 -7.69
CA LYS A 405 -11.47 -0.82 -6.63
C LYS A 405 -10.12 -1.29 -6.08
N ALA A 406 -9.13 -1.47 -6.96
CA ALA A 406 -7.79 -1.90 -6.58
C ALA A 406 -7.08 -0.85 -5.70
N GLU A 407 -7.19 0.44 -6.01
CA GLU A 407 -6.56 1.53 -5.23
C GLU A 407 -7.08 1.56 -3.79
N LYS A 408 -8.36 1.27 -3.58
CA LYS A 408 -8.97 1.20 -2.24
C LYS A 408 -8.45 0.00 -1.45
N ILE A 409 -8.21 -1.13 -2.13
CA ILE A 409 -7.57 -2.29 -1.51
C ILE A 409 -6.13 -1.93 -1.13
N ALA A 410 -5.34 -1.38 -2.06
CA ALA A 410 -3.97 -0.97 -1.79
C ALA A 410 -3.89 0.01 -0.60
N TYR A 411 -4.72 1.05 -0.60
CA TYR A 411 -4.73 2.08 0.45
C TYR A 411 -5.09 1.49 1.82
N LYS A 412 -6.16 0.69 1.89
CA LYS A 412 -6.55 0.03 3.15
C LYS A 412 -5.54 -1.03 3.60
N SER A 413 -4.76 -1.60 2.66
CA SER A 413 -3.69 -2.55 2.98
C SER A 413 -2.53 -1.84 3.63
N LEU A 414 -2.13 -0.67 3.10
CA LEU A 414 -1.04 0.14 3.66
C LEU A 414 -1.26 0.43 5.16
N HIS A 415 -2.50 0.74 5.57
CA HIS A 415 -2.89 0.92 6.99
C HIS A 415 -2.77 -0.32 7.89
N GLN A 416 -2.58 -1.50 7.31
CA GLN A 416 -2.37 -2.75 8.04
C GLN A 416 -0.90 -3.19 8.02
N LEU A 417 -0.05 -2.50 7.27
CA LEU A 417 1.38 -2.78 7.19
C LEU A 417 2.14 -2.03 8.29
N PHE A 418 3.38 -2.44 8.48
CA PHE A 418 4.26 -1.98 9.55
C PHE A 418 5.70 -1.87 9.02
N PRO A 419 6.62 -1.21 9.74
CA PRO A 419 7.94 -0.84 9.21
C PRO A 419 8.77 -1.98 8.62
N THR A 420 8.60 -3.21 9.12
CA THR A 420 9.34 -4.41 8.70
C THR A 420 8.48 -5.37 7.86
N ALA A 421 7.34 -4.92 7.33
CA ALA A 421 6.45 -5.78 6.57
C ALA A 421 7.07 -6.17 5.22
N GLY A 422 6.97 -7.45 4.87
CA GLY A 422 7.39 -7.99 3.58
C GLY A 422 6.21 -8.34 2.66
N TYR A 423 6.49 -8.93 1.51
CA TYR A 423 5.50 -9.25 0.48
C TYR A 423 4.37 -10.17 0.98
N THR A 424 4.68 -11.14 1.84
CA THR A 424 3.68 -12.04 2.46
C THR A 424 2.71 -11.29 3.39
N SER A 425 3.19 -10.27 4.08
CA SER A 425 2.35 -9.37 4.91
C SER A 425 1.47 -8.49 4.02
N ALA A 426 2.01 -7.97 2.91
CA ALA A 426 1.25 -7.22 1.91
C ALA A 426 0.11 -8.05 1.30
N ARG A 427 0.38 -9.32 0.94
CA ARG A 427 -0.65 -10.27 0.49
C ARG A 427 -1.78 -10.42 1.49
N THR A 428 -1.43 -10.65 2.75
CA THR A 428 -2.39 -10.84 3.83
C THR A 428 -3.25 -9.59 4.06
N ALA A 429 -2.61 -8.41 4.15
CA ALA A 429 -3.28 -7.12 4.31
C ALA A 429 -4.24 -6.81 3.15
N ALA A 430 -3.86 -7.13 1.91
CA ALA A 430 -4.72 -6.95 0.72
C ALA A 430 -5.96 -7.81 0.75
N ILE A 431 -5.84 -9.09 1.10
CA ILE A 431 -6.99 -10.00 1.19
C ILE A 431 -7.92 -9.55 2.31
N TYR A 432 -7.40 -9.16 3.49
CA TYR A 432 -8.21 -8.60 4.56
C TYR A 432 -8.91 -7.30 4.16
N SER A 433 -8.21 -6.42 3.44
CA SER A 433 -8.76 -5.18 2.91
C SER A 433 -9.91 -5.41 1.95
N ALA A 434 -9.74 -6.34 0.99
CA ALA A 434 -10.79 -6.70 0.04
C ALA A 434 -12.03 -7.27 0.76
N LYS A 435 -11.82 -8.16 1.74
CA LYS A 435 -12.91 -8.73 2.57
C LYS A 435 -13.67 -7.64 3.32
N ALA A 436 -12.96 -6.65 3.87
CA ALA A 436 -13.56 -5.55 4.62
C ALA A 436 -14.29 -4.53 3.72
N LEU A 437 -13.82 -4.32 2.50
CA LEU A 437 -14.40 -3.34 1.56
C LEU A 437 -15.59 -3.89 0.77
N TYR A 438 -15.51 -5.16 0.34
CA TYR A 438 -16.44 -5.73 -0.63
C TYR A 438 -17.22 -6.95 -0.11
N GLY A 439 -16.89 -7.41 1.10
CA GLY A 439 -17.49 -8.59 1.72
C GLY A 439 -16.64 -9.84 1.56
N LYS A 440 -16.72 -10.76 2.53
CA LYS A 440 -15.81 -11.93 2.64
C LYS A 440 -15.83 -12.87 1.43
N PHE A 441 -16.98 -12.95 0.76
CA PHE A 441 -17.27 -13.90 -0.31
C PHE A 441 -17.43 -13.21 -1.67
N SER A 442 -16.86 -12.02 -1.83
CA SER A 442 -17.02 -11.22 -3.04
C SER A 442 -16.05 -11.66 -4.15
N SER A 443 -16.38 -11.30 -5.38
CA SER A 443 -15.47 -11.48 -6.53
C SER A 443 -14.16 -10.71 -6.38
N GLU A 444 -14.17 -9.56 -5.69
CA GLU A 444 -12.97 -8.77 -5.43
C GLU A 444 -12.00 -9.49 -4.51
N VAL A 445 -12.49 -10.24 -3.50
CA VAL A 445 -11.63 -11.10 -2.66
C VAL A 445 -10.97 -12.17 -3.52
N LYS A 446 -11.75 -12.84 -4.38
CA LYS A 446 -11.22 -13.83 -5.33
C LYS A 446 -10.15 -13.22 -6.23
N SER A 447 -10.43 -12.11 -6.90
CA SER A 447 -9.46 -11.45 -7.79
C SER A 447 -8.21 -10.98 -7.06
N THR A 448 -8.33 -10.54 -5.80
CA THR A 448 -7.18 -10.15 -4.97
C THR A 448 -6.28 -11.34 -4.68
N ILE A 449 -6.86 -12.49 -4.30
CA ILE A 449 -6.13 -13.74 -4.09
C ILE A 449 -5.44 -14.17 -5.39
N ASP A 450 -6.20 -14.22 -6.50
CA ASP A 450 -5.68 -14.66 -7.80
C ASP A 450 -4.54 -13.75 -8.31
N ALA A 451 -4.61 -12.43 -8.08
CA ALA A 451 -3.55 -11.50 -8.45
C ALA A 451 -2.26 -11.74 -7.64
N TRP A 452 -2.37 -12.07 -6.35
CA TRP A 452 -1.20 -12.42 -5.53
C TRP A 452 -0.60 -13.77 -5.92
N ASP A 453 -1.44 -14.74 -6.28
CA ASP A 453 -0.98 -16.02 -6.84
C ASP A 453 -0.26 -15.80 -8.18
N ALA A 454 -0.77 -14.89 -9.02
CA ALA A 454 -0.17 -14.55 -10.32
C ALA A 454 1.26 -14.01 -10.19
N VAL A 455 1.52 -13.14 -9.20
CA VAL A 455 2.88 -12.61 -8.93
C VAL A 455 3.72 -13.54 -8.03
N GLY A 456 3.22 -14.73 -7.68
CA GLY A 456 4.02 -15.76 -7.01
C GLY A 456 4.40 -15.47 -5.56
N VAL A 457 3.68 -14.58 -4.87
CA VAL A 457 3.92 -14.31 -3.43
C VAL A 457 3.17 -15.35 -2.61
N PRO A 458 3.82 -16.13 -1.73
CA PRO A 458 3.15 -17.19 -0.98
C PRO A 458 2.16 -16.64 0.06
N ALA A 459 1.04 -17.33 0.26
CA ALA A 459 0.16 -17.12 1.40
C ALA A 459 0.87 -17.47 2.72
N ASP A 460 0.58 -16.70 3.77
CA ASP A 460 0.98 -17.02 5.14
C ASP A 460 0.05 -18.11 5.71
N THR A 461 0.51 -19.35 5.67
CA THR A 461 -0.25 -20.53 6.08
C THR A 461 0.65 -21.52 6.81
N THR A 462 0.08 -22.23 7.78
CA THR A 462 0.76 -23.30 8.52
C THR A 462 0.94 -24.59 7.72
N SER A 463 0.27 -24.73 6.57
CA SER A 463 0.38 -25.93 5.73
C SER A 463 0.27 -25.59 4.26
N ARG A 464 1.08 -26.28 3.47
CA ARG A 464 1.33 -26.01 2.05
C ARG A 464 1.90 -27.26 1.36
N GLY A 465 1.47 -27.51 0.12
CA GLY A 465 2.21 -28.36 -0.81
C GLY A 465 3.18 -27.55 -1.65
N GLY A 466 4.14 -28.18 -2.32
CA GLY A 466 5.18 -27.48 -3.06
C GLY A 466 6.26 -26.86 -2.18
N GLN A 467 7.42 -26.57 -2.78
CA GLN A 467 8.47 -25.77 -2.16
C GLN A 467 8.24 -24.30 -2.50
N GLY A 468 7.70 -23.52 -1.56
CA GLY A 468 7.26 -22.15 -1.87
C GLY A 468 6.14 -22.17 -2.90
N MET A 469 6.19 -21.30 -3.91
CA MET A 469 5.21 -21.24 -5.02
C MET A 469 5.66 -22.06 -6.24
N ILE A 470 6.55 -23.06 -6.08
CA ILE A 470 6.98 -23.92 -7.19
C ILE A 470 5.89 -24.96 -7.51
N LYS A 471 5.58 -25.12 -8.79
CA LYS A 471 4.61 -26.09 -9.31
C LYS A 471 4.94 -27.54 -8.92
N PRO A 472 4.15 -28.21 -8.04
CA PRO A 472 4.32 -29.64 -7.74
C PRO A 472 3.91 -30.52 -8.93
N GLN A 473 4.32 -31.78 -8.95
CA GLN A 473 3.91 -32.74 -10.00
C GLN A 473 2.56 -33.41 -9.70
N HIS A 474 2.18 -33.41 -8.42
CA HIS A 474 0.94 -34.00 -7.91
C HIS A 474 0.12 -32.91 -7.23
N TYR A 475 -1.17 -32.81 -7.55
CA TYR A 475 -2.02 -31.70 -7.10
C TYR A 475 -3.51 -32.10 -6.98
N ILE A 476 -4.31 -31.27 -6.33
CA ILE A 476 -5.75 -31.45 -6.15
C ILE A 476 -6.44 -30.99 -7.44
N SER A 477 -7.24 -31.84 -8.06
CA SER A 477 -7.96 -31.50 -9.30
C SER A 477 -9.45 -31.22 -9.08
N PHE A 478 -10.03 -31.70 -7.97
CA PHE A 478 -11.44 -31.49 -7.68
C PHE A 478 -11.78 -31.62 -6.19
N VAL A 479 -12.64 -30.73 -5.70
CA VAL A 479 -13.27 -30.81 -4.37
C VAL A 479 -14.77 -30.58 -4.48
N LYS A 480 -15.57 -31.51 -3.93
CA LYS A 480 -17.01 -31.37 -3.78
C LYS A 480 -17.46 -31.64 -2.35
N LEU A 481 -18.25 -30.71 -1.81
CA LEU A 481 -18.93 -30.84 -0.53
C LEU A 481 -20.25 -30.05 -0.57
N SER A 482 -21.37 -30.74 -0.33
CA SER A 482 -22.70 -30.10 -0.40
C SER A 482 -22.96 -29.47 -1.77
N ASP A 483 -23.19 -28.17 -1.82
CA ASP A 483 -23.41 -27.34 -3.01
C ASP A 483 -22.11 -26.81 -3.65
N LEU A 484 -20.94 -27.03 -3.01
CA LEU A 484 -19.64 -26.72 -3.62
C LEU A 484 -19.24 -27.79 -4.63
N GLU A 485 -18.89 -27.36 -5.83
CA GLU A 485 -18.13 -28.11 -6.83
C GLU A 485 -16.99 -27.24 -7.34
N LYS A 486 -15.75 -27.54 -6.96
CA LYS A 486 -14.55 -26.76 -7.33
C LYS A 486 -13.61 -27.64 -8.14
N SER A 487 -13.49 -27.34 -9.43
CA SER A 487 -12.39 -27.82 -10.27
C SER A 487 -11.14 -26.98 -9.97
N SER A 488 -10.04 -27.66 -9.68
CA SER A 488 -8.76 -27.05 -9.37
C SER A 488 -7.74 -27.37 -10.44
N GLY A 489 -6.84 -26.42 -10.66
CA GLY A 489 -5.64 -26.65 -11.44
C GLY A 489 -4.50 -26.96 -10.49
N ASN A 490 -3.30 -26.98 -11.04
CA ASN A 490 -2.10 -26.97 -10.22
C ASN A 490 -1.83 -25.53 -9.74
N ASP A 491 -2.26 -25.20 -8.52
CA ASP A 491 -2.16 -23.86 -7.94
C ASP A 491 -0.84 -23.67 -7.17
N CYS A 492 0.23 -24.33 -7.62
CA CYS A 492 1.56 -24.25 -7.02
C CYS A 492 1.59 -24.59 -5.53
N GLY A 493 0.78 -25.59 -5.20
CA GLY A 493 0.79 -26.29 -3.93
C GLY A 493 -0.03 -25.62 -2.83
N TYR A 494 -0.56 -24.41 -3.05
CA TYR A 494 -1.55 -23.83 -2.14
C TYR A 494 -2.59 -22.96 -2.87
N LYS A 495 -3.88 -23.21 -2.58
CA LYS A 495 -4.98 -22.33 -3.01
C LYS A 495 -5.84 -21.85 -1.83
N ASP A 496 -6.01 -20.53 -1.75
CA ASP A 496 -7.02 -19.91 -0.88
C ASP A 496 -8.36 -19.78 -1.63
N ASN A 497 -9.31 -20.63 -1.29
CA ASN A 497 -10.70 -20.61 -1.77
C ASN A 497 -11.66 -20.04 -0.72
N SER A 498 -11.18 -19.24 0.24
CA SER A 498 -11.99 -18.70 1.35
C SER A 498 -13.08 -17.71 0.93
N TYR A 499 -13.12 -17.30 -0.34
CA TYR A 499 -14.23 -16.55 -0.93
C TYR A 499 -15.46 -17.42 -1.26
N LEU A 500 -15.32 -18.75 -1.25
CA LEU A 500 -16.43 -19.70 -1.39
C LEU A 500 -17.02 -20.02 0.00
N HIS A 501 -18.32 -20.34 0.07
CA HIS A 501 -19.00 -20.61 1.35
C HIS A 501 -20.14 -21.67 1.27
N PRO A 502 -19.87 -22.92 0.86
CA PRO A 502 -20.92 -23.95 0.85
C PRO A 502 -21.61 -24.09 2.19
N THR A 503 -22.90 -24.39 2.15
CA THR A 503 -23.71 -24.55 3.36
C THR A 503 -23.82 -26.03 3.74
N ILE A 504 -23.49 -26.34 5.00
CA ILE A 504 -23.69 -27.65 5.60
C ILE A 504 -24.56 -27.56 6.87
N TYR A 505 -25.21 -28.66 7.23
CA TYR A 505 -26.13 -28.72 8.37
C TYR A 505 -25.61 -29.65 9.48
N GLN A 506 -25.77 -29.22 10.73
CA GLN A 506 -25.48 -30.03 11.92
C GLN A 506 -26.21 -31.38 11.86
N GLY A 507 -25.50 -32.46 12.19
CA GLY A 507 -26.06 -33.81 12.24
C GLY A 507 -26.33 -34.45 10.87
N ALA A 508 -26.26 -33.70 9.77
CA ALA A 508 -26.44 -34.22 8.42
C ALA A 508 -25.19 -34.98 7.96
N THR A 509 -25.41 -35.88 6.99
CA THR A 509 -24.35 -36.66 6.35
C THR A 509 -24.22 -36.22 4.90
N TYR A 510 -22.99 -35.95 4.47
CA TYR A 510 -22.65 -35.54 3.11
C TYR A 510 -21.75 -36.56 2.44
N ASN A 511 -21.86 -36.69 1.11
CA ASN A 511 -20.84 -37.37 0.31
C ASN A 511 -19.84 -36.32 -0.19
N MET A 512 -18.61 -36.40 0.29
CA MET A 512 -17.49 -35.60 -0.18
C MET A 512 -16.79 -36.34 -1.33
N VAL A 513 -16.48 -35.62 -2.40
CA VAL A 513 -15.72 -36.16 -3.54
C VAL A 513 -14.43 -35.37 -3.68
N LEU A 514 -13.30 -36.06 -3.70
CA LEU A 514 -11.97 -35.49 -3.82
C LEU A 514 -11.25 -36.15 -4.99
N SER A 515 -10.65 -35.36 -5.87
CA SER A 515 -9.83 -35.89 -6.96
C SER A 515 -8.46 -35.24 -7.00
N SER A 516 -7.47 -36.01 -7.44
CA SER A 516 -6.10 -35.54 -7.65
C SER A 516 -5.61 -36.02 -9.00
N GLU A 517 -4.63 -35.30 -9.52
CA GLU A 517 -3.86 -35.68 -10.70
C GLU A 517 -2.36 -35.69 -10.34
N GLY A 518 -1.60 -36.47 -11.10
CA GLY A 518 -0.17 -36.65 -10.87
C GLY A 518 0.58 -37.02 -12.14
N SER A 519 1.91 -36.86 -12.11
CA SER A 519 2.80 -37.28 -13.17
C SER A 519 3.47 -38.62 -12.83
N PRO A 520 3.82 -39.47 -13.82
CA PRO A 520 4.55 -40.71 -13.55
C PRO A 520 5.82 -40.48 -12.73
N SER A 521 6.01 -41.30 -11.69
CA SER A 521 7.16 -41.23 -10.78
C SER A 521 7.76 -42.63 -10.57
N ASN A 522 9.05 -42.70 -10.30
CA ASN A 522 9.74 -43.92 -9.88
C ASN A 522 10.66 -43.61 -8.68
N PRO A 523 10.36 -44.11 -7.47
CA PRO A 523 9.29 -45.06 -7.14
C PRO A 523 7.87 -44.46 -7.31
N PRO A 524 6.83 -45.31 -7.45
CA PRO A 524 5.45 -44.83 -7.54
C PRO A 524 5.02 -44.15 -6.23
N LYS A 525 4.23 -43.09 -6.34
CA LYS A 525 3.71 -42.30 -5.22
C LYS A 525 2.24 -42.60 -5.00
N ALA A 526 1.82 -42.71 -3.75
CA ALA A 526 0.40 -42.74 -3.38
C ALA A 526 -0.05 -41.33 -3.00
N HIS A 527 -1.28 -40.95 -3.33
CA HIS A 527 -1.84 -39.66 -2.91
C HIS A 527 -2.61 -39.86 -1.60
N ARG A 528 -2.08 -39.31 -0.51
CA ARG A 528 -2.67 -39.39 0.83
C ARG A 528 -3.44 -38.12 1.14
N TRP A 529 -4.66 -38.30 1.61
CA TRP A 529 -5.62 -37.24 1.85
C TRP A 529 -5.94 -37.09 3.32
N ARG A 530 -6.03 -35.85 3.78
CA ARG A 530 -6.78 -35.48 4.97
C ARG A 530 -7.60 -34.23 4.74
N VAL A 531 -8.76 -34.19 5.40
CA VAL A 531 -9.63 -33.01 5.42
C VAL A 531 -10.01 -32.71 6.84
N TRP A 532 -9.93 -31.43 7.22
CA TRP A 532 -10.34 -30.91 8.52
C TRP A 532 -11.42 -29.86 8.36
N ILE A 533 -12.36 -29.81 9.29
CA ILE A 533 -13.35 -28.74 9.43
C ILE A 533 -13.27 -28.24 10.87
N ASP A 534 -12.99 -26.94 11.04
CA ASP A 534 -12.93 -26.28 12.34
C ASP A 534 -14.35 -26.19 12.93
N PHE A 535 -14.78 -27.25 13.64
CA PHE A 535 -16.15 -27.36 14.14
C PHE A 535 -16.35 -26.53 15.40
N ASN A 536 -15.28 -26.25 16.14
CA ASN A 536 -15.33 -25.50 17.39
C ASN A 536 -15.13 -23.98 17.19
N ARG A 537 -14.76 -23.56 15.96
CA ARG A 537 -14.53 -22.18 15.51
C ARG A 537 -13.44 -21.46 16.32
N ASP A 538 -12.42 -22.18 16.76
CA ASP A 538 -11.28 -21.62 17.50
C ASP A 538 -10.17 -21.09 16.58
N GLY A 539 -10.29 -21.32 15.27
CA GLY A 539 -9.34 -20.84 14.26
C GLY A 539 -8.14 -21.75 14.04
N SER A 540 -8.08 -22.90 14.71
CA SER A 540 -7.07 -23.94 14.55
C SER A 540 -7.71 -25.27 14.11
N PHE A 541 -6.88 -26.26 13.80
CA PHE A 541 -7.35 -27.61 13.49
C PHE A 541 -6.80 -28.59 14.51
N ASP A 542 -7.61 -29.56 14.92
CA ASP A 542 -7.17 -30.70 15.73
C ASP A 542 -7.59 -32.07 15.15
N PHE A 543 -7.23 -33.15 15.85
CA PHE A 543 -7.56 -34.51 15.39
C PHE A 543 -9.05 -34.86 15.46
N SER A 544 -9.81 -34.22 16.35
CA SER A 544 -11.26 -34.40 16.46
C SER A 544 -12.04 -33.75 15.31
N GLU A 545 -11.39 -32.85 14.59
CA GLU A 545 -11.93 -32.08 13.45
C GLU A 545 -11.62 -32.71 12.10
N MET A 546 -10.83 -33.78 12.07
CA MET A 546 -10.51 -34.53 10.87
C MET A 546 -11.73 -35.33 10.40
N VAL A 547 -12.25 -35.00 9.22
CA VAL A 547 -13.43 -35.64 8.62
C VAL A 547 -13.09 -36.67 7.55
N VAL A 548 -11.89 -36.60 6.97
CA VAL A 548 -11.39 -37.57 5.97
C VAL A 548 -9.95 -37.95 6.28
N GLN A 549 -9.65 -39.24 6.16
CA GLN A 549 -8.30 -39.79 6.00
C GLN A 549 -8.37 -41.00 5.06
N ASP A 550 -7.78 -40.90 3.87
CA ASP A 550 -7.69 -42.03 2.93
C ASP A 550 -6.58 -41.86 1.89
N SER A 551 -6.31 -42.89 1.10
CA SER A 551 -5.26 -42.92 0.08
C SER A 551 -5.79 -43.34 -1.28
N ILE A 552 -5.21 -42.76 -2.33
CA ILE A 552 -5.29 -43.27 -3.70
C ILE A 552 -3.92 -43.89 -4.02
N ASN A 553 -3.90 -45.20 -4.25
CA ASN A 553 -2.66 -45.95 -4.51
C ASN A 553 -2.34 -45.98 -6.01
N ASP A 554 -2.36 -44.80 -6.65
CA ASP A 554 -2.02 -44.60 -8.04
C ASP A 554 -1.29 -43.26 -8.17
N THR A 555 -0.10 -43.29 -8.76
CA THR A 555 0.76 -42.12 -8.99
C THR A 555 0.09 -41.07 -9.89
N LEU A 556 -0.79 -41.50 -10.79
CA LEU A 556 -1.51 -40.58 -11.69
C LEU A 556 -2.69 -39.89 -10.98
N GLY A 557 -2.98 -40.27 -9.74
CA GLY A 557 -4.13 -39.80 -8.99
C GLY A 557 -5.41 -40.56 -9.33
N GLY A 558 -6.54 -39.95 -9.02
CA GLY A 558 -7.84 -40.61 -9.08
C GLY A 558 -8.88 -39.88 -8.25
N THR A 559 -10.02 -40.54 -8.00
CA THR A 559 -11.15 -39.97 -7.25
C THR A 559 -11.47 -40.81 -6.02
N LEU A 560 -11.64 -40.12 -4.89
CA LEU A 560 -12.10 -40.66 -3.62
C LEU A 560 -13.52 -40.16 -3.33
N GLN A 561 -14.37 -41.03 -2.78
CA GLN A 561 -15.66 -40.64 -2.21
C GLN A 561 -15.75 -41.04 -0.74
N LYS A 562 -16.15 -40.10 0.12
CA LYS A 562 -16.29 -40.32 1.55
C LYS A 562 -17.58 -39.75 2.11
N SER A 563 -18.28 -40.58 2.87
CA SER A 563 -19.40 -40.14 3.68
C SER A 563 -18.87 -39.47 4.94
N ILE A 564 -19.21 -38.19 5.13
CA ILE A 564 -18.84 -37.40 6.31
C ILE A 564 -20.11 -37.03 7.09
N LYS A 565 -20.10 -37.21 8.41
CA LYS A 565 -21.19 -36.80 9.29
C LYS A 565 -20.78 -35.54 10.04
N ILE A 566 -21.57 -34.48 9.90
CA ILE A 566 -21.33 -33.23 10.62
C ILE A 566 -21.76 -33.40 12.08
N PRO A 567 -20.90 -33.11 13.07
CA PRO A 567 -21.26 -33.23 14.48
C PRO A 567 -22.49 -32.38 14.81
N SER A 568 -23.41 -32.90 15.61
CA SER A 568 -24.54 -32.11 16.13
C SER A 568 -24.09 -31.01 17.10
N THR A 569 -22.87 -31.11 17.62
CA THR A 569 -22.23 -30.14 18.51
C THR A 569 -21.42 -29.07 17.78
N ALA A 570 -21.26 -29.16 16.46
CA ALA A 570 -20.51 -28.17 15.68
C ALA A 570 -21.13 -26.78 15.84
N LEU A 571 -20.31 -25.74 16.02
CA LEU A 571 -20.84 -24.39 16.18
C LEU A 571 -21.40 -23.86 14.84
N THR A 572 -22.54 -23.19 14.89
CA THR A 572 -23.15 -22.56 13.70
C THR A 572 -22.39 -21.30 13.29
N GLY A 573 -22.42 -20.97 12.00
CA GLY A 573 -21.75 -19.81 11.40
C GLY A 573 -20.65 -20.21 10.42
N ASP A 574 -19.91 -19.22 9.95
CA ASP A 574 -18.78 -19.45 9.03
C ASP A 574 -17.59 -20.02 9.79
N THR A 575 -16.96 -21.04 9.20
CA THR A 575 -15.73 -21.68 9.70
C THR A 575 -14.81 -22.10 8.56
N LYS A 576 -13.60 -22.58 8.90
CA LYS A 576 -12.58 -23.01 7.95
C LYS A 576 -12.68 -24.51 7.66
N MET A 577 -12.47 -24.88 6.40
CA MET A 577 -12.16 -26.24 5.98
C MET A 577 -10.81 -26.26 5.28
N ARG A 578 -9.99 -27.27 5.56
CA ARG A 578 -8.72 -27.51 4.87
C ARG A 578 -8.73 -28.87 4.22
N VAL A 579 -8.41 -28.90 2.92
CA VAL A 579 -8.21 -30.12 2.14
C VAL A 579 -6.72 -30.23 1.85
N SER A 580 -6.09 -31.33 2.25
CA SER A 580 -4.66 -31.55 2.05
C SER A 580 -4.42 -32.89 1.37
N MET A 581 -3.69 -32.86 0.26
CA MET A 581 -3.25 -34.02 -0.48
C MET A 581 -1.73 -34.00 -0.55
N LYS A 582 -1.08 -35.06 -0.07
CA LYS A 582 0.37 -35.26 -0.12
C LYS A 582 0.68 -36.51 -0.94
N ALA A 583 1.53 -36.37 -1.95
CA ALA A 583 2.05 -37.50 -2.71
C ALA A 583 3.29 -38.06 -1.99
N VAL A 584 3.23 -39.34 -1.63
CA VAL A 584 4.19 -39.95 -0.72
C VAL A 584 4.82 -41.23 -1.26
N GLU A 585 6.05 -41.50 -0.85
CA GLU A 585 6.77 -42.73 -1.14
C GLU A 585 6.80 -43.66 0.08
N GLY A 586 6.62 -44.96 -0.14
CA GLY A 586 6.76 -45.98 0.91
C GLY A 586 5.93 -45.71 2.17
N ASN A 587 6.62 -45.57 3.31
CA ASN A 587 6.02 -45.48 4.65
C ASN A 587 5.85 -44.05 5.18
N GLU A 588 6.13 -43.02 4.38
CA GLU A 588 5.85 -41.62 4.73
C GLU A 588 4.41 -41.45 5.24
N GLY A 589 4.15 -40.52 6.16
CA GLY A 589 2.84 -40.35 6.80
C GLY A 589 1.76 -39.66 5.94
N TYR A 590 0.54 -39.60 6.47
CA TYR A 590 -0.52 -38.70 5.95
C TYR A 590 -0.19 -37.24 6.26
N PRO A 591 -0.64 -36.27 5.43
CA PRO A 591 -0.36 -34.86 5.68
C PRO A 591 -0.91 -34.42 7.04
N ARG A 592 -0.21 -33.55 7.77
CA ARG A 592 -0.76 -32.87 8.96
C ARG A 592 -1.37 -31.52 8.56
N PHE A 593 -2.23 -30.98 9.42
CA PHE A 593 -2.85 -29.68 9.19
C PHE A 593 -1.85 -28.52 9.29
N ASP A 594 -0.63 -28.76 9.77
CA ASP A 594 0.47 -27.82 10.00
C ASP A 594 1.78 -28.26 9.31
N GLU A 595 1.67 -29.00 8.20
CA GLU A 595 2.82 -29.54 7.48
C GLU A 595 3.02 -28.87 6.11
N SER A 596 4.28 -28.59 5.79
CA SER A 596 4.73 -28.27 4.43
C SER A 596 5.41 -29.47 3.79
N PHE A 597 5.09 -29.78 2.54
CA PHE A 597 5.63 -30.94 1.81
C PHE A 597 5.87 -30.63 0.34
N VAL A 598 6.83 -31.32 -0.29
CA VAL A 598 7.31 -31.01 -1.64
C VAL A 598 6.29 -31.36 -2.72
N GLU A 599 5.67 -32.54 -2.64
CA GLU A 599 4.74 -33.03 -3.66
C GLU A 599 3.32 -33.13 -3.11
N GLY A 600 2.40 -32.39 -3.70
CA GLY A 600 1.01 -32.30 -3.29
C GLY A 600 0.51 -30.86 -3.21
N GLU A 601 -0.67 -30.68 -2.65
CA GLU A 601 -1.35 -29.39 -2.58
C GLU A 601 -2.26 -29.28 -1.36
N VAL A 602 -2.45 -28.05 -0.91
CA VAL A 602 -3.37 -27.70 0.18
C VAL A 602 -4.35 -26.64 -0.30
N GLU A 603 -5.63 -26.86 -0.06
CA GLU A 603 -6.68 -25.89 -0.36
C GLU A 603 -7.47 -25.53 0.90
N ASP A 604 -7.64 -24.24 1.14
CA ASP A 604 -8.44 -23.72 2.25
C ASP A 604 -9.77 -23.14 1.74
N TYR A 605 -10.86 -23.41 2.46
CA TYR A 605 -12.22 -22.96 2.13
C TYR A 605 -12.88 -22.32 3.35
N SER A 606 -13.78 -21.37 3.12
CA SER A 606 -14.79 -21.02 4.13
C SER A 606 -16.01 -21.93 3.93
N ILE A 607 -16.67 -22.33 5.00
CA ILE A 607 -17.92 -23.10 4.95
C ILE A 607 -18.91 -22.51 5.96
N THR A 608 -20.21 -22.59 5.69
CA THR A 608 -21.25 -22.10 6.62
C THR A 608 -22.00 -23.27 7.25
N ILE A 609 -21.92 -23.41 8.58
CA ILE A 609 -22.65 -24.43 9.34
C ILE A 609 -23.98 -23.86 9.84
N LYS A 610 -25.09 -24.53 9.54
CA LYS A 610 -26.44 -24.17 10.01
C LYS A 610 -27.08 -25.29 10.83
N ASN A 611 -28.05 -24.92 11.67
CA ASN A 611 -28.90 -25.89 12.37
C ASN A 611 -30.07 -26.31 11.46
N LEU A 612 -30.45 -27.58 11.49
CA LEU A 612 -31.71 -28.09 10.95
C LEU A 612 -32.87 -27.63 11.85
N SER A 613 -33.28 -26.37 11.72
CA SER A 613 -34.54 -25.93 12.32
C SER A 613 -35.69 -26.37 11.42
N PHE A 614 -36.35 -27.49 11.77
CA PHE A 614 -37.69 -27.77 11.27
C PHE A 614 -38.63 -26.70 11.83
N ARG A 615 -38.89 -25.64 11.06
CA ARG A 615 -40.11 -24.86 11.30
C ARG A 615 -41.25 -25.80 10.95
N ASN A 616 -41.97 -26.27 11.96
CA ASN A 616 -43.25 -26.95 11.77
C ASN A 616 -44.12 -26.04 10.89
N LEU A 617 -44.28 -26.44 9.63
CA LEU A 617 -45.20 -25.84 8.67
C LEU A 617 -46.64 -26.16 9.05
#